data_AF-A0A090W4C4-F1
#
_entry.id   AF-A0A090W4C4-F1
#
_cell.length_a   1.000
_cell.length_b   1.000
_cell.length_c   1.000
_cell.angle_alpha   90.00
_cell.angle_beta   90.00
_cell.angle_gamma   90.00
#
_symmetry.space_group_name_H-M   'P 1'
#
loop_
_entity.id
_entity.type
_entity.pdbx_description
1 polymer ?
#
loop_
_entity_poly.entity_id
_entity_poly.type
_entity_poly.pdbx_seq_one_letter_code
_entity_poly.pdbx_strand_id
1 'polypeptide(L)' 'MIKIKTREEIELMRESALIVSKTLGEVAKAIKPGVTTLQLDKIAEEYIRDQGAVPGF' A
#
# COMPACT_ATOMS: atom_id res chain seq x y z
N MET A 1 23.17 3.90 -11.36
CA MET A 1 23.28 2.55 -11.96
C MET A 1 21.94 1.85 -11.78
N ILE A 2 21.30 1.41 -12.87
CA ILE A 2 20.01 0.71 -12.80
C ILE A 2 20.28 -0.76 -12.47
N LYS A 3 19.57 -1.30 -11.48
CA LYS A 3 19.67 -2.73 -11.11
C LYS A 3 18.60 -3.51 -11.88
N ILE A 4 19.01 -4.43 -12.74
CA ILE A 4 18.11 -5.38 -13.39
C ILE A 4 17.68 -6.42 -12.36
N LYS A 5 16.38 -6.65 -12.27
CA LYS A 5 15.78 -7.56 -11.29
C LYS A 5 15.73 -8.98 -11.82
N THR A 6 15.99 -9.95 -10.95
CA THR A 6 15.72 -11.35 -11.27
C THR A 6 14.21 -11.60 -11.29
N ARG A 7 13.81 -12.75 -11.84
CA ARG A 7 12.40 -13.13 -11.86
C ARG A 7 11.83 -13.25 -10.45
N GLU A 8 12.59 -13.80 -9.53
CA GLU A 8 12.21 -13.97 -8.12
C GLU A 8 12.02 -12.61 -7.44
N GLU A 9 12.92 -11.65 -7.66
CA GLU A 9 12.76 -10.28 -7.14
C GLU A 9 11.50 -9.61 -7.71
N ILE A 10 11.19 -9.82 -8.99
CA ILE A 10 9.98 -9.28 -9.63
C ILE A 10 8.71 -9.86 -8.99
N GLU A 11 8.68 -11.17 -8.71
CA GLU A 11 7.53 -11.79 -8.06
C GLU A 11 7.32 -11.26 -6.63
N LEU A 12 8.39 -11.09 -5.86
CA LEU A 12 8.30 -10.46 -4.53
C LEU A 12 7.78 -9.02 -4.61
N MET A 13 8.26 -8.25 -5.59
CA MET A 13 7.75 -6.89 -5.84
C MET A 13 6.28 -6.89 -6.24
N ARG A 14 5.83 -7.88 -7.03
CA ARG A 14 4.42 -8.03 -7.43
C ARG A 14 3.54 -8.29 -6.22
N GLU A 15 3.94 -9.16 -5.30
CA GLU A 15 3.19 -9.43 -4.07
C GLU A 15 3.06 -8.18 -3.20
N SER A 16 4.16 -7.43 -3.01
CA SER A 16 4.13 -6.15 -2.31
C SER A 16 3.22 -5.12 -3.00
N ALA A 17 3.30 -5.00 -4.33
CA ALA A 17 2.46 -4.08 -5.10
C ALA A 17 0.96 -4.43 -5.03
N LEU A 18 0.60 -5.71 -4.91
CA LEU A 18 -0.78 -6.13 -4.71
C LEU A 18 -1.34 -5.64 -3.37
N ILE A 19 -0.54 -5.65 -2.31
CA ILE A 19 -0.95 -5.09 -1.01
C ILE A 19 -1.20 -3.59 -1.17
N VAL A 20 -0.25 -2.86 -1.77
CA VAL A 20 -0.38 -1.41 -2.03
C VAL A 20 -1.64 -1.10 -2.84
N SER A 21 -1.90 -1.86 -3.91
CA SER A 21 -3.09 -1.65 -4.75
C SER A 21 -4.39 -1.84 -3.97
N LYS A 22 -4.46 -2.83 -3.08
CA LYS A 22 -5.63 -3.04 -2.23
C LYS A 22 -5.79 -1.94 -1.20
N THR A 23 -4.69 -1.49 -0.57
CA THR A 23 -4.69 -0.35 0.36
C THR A 23 -5.27 0.89 -0.30
N LEU A 24 -4.85 1.22 -1.53
CA LEU A 24 -5.40 2.36 -2.26
C LEU A 24 -6.91 2.21 -2.51
N GLY A 25 -7.38 0.99 -2.78
CA GLY A 25 -8.80 0.67 -2.91
C GLY A 25 -9.58 0.90 -1.60
N GLU A 26 -9.02 0.55 -0.45
CA GLU A 26 -9.65 0.81 0.85
C GLU A 26 -9.68 2.30 1.20
N VAL A 27 -8.56 3.01 1.00
CA VAL A 27 -8.47 4.45 1.22
C VAL A 27 -9.50 5.19 0.35
N ALA A 28 -9.65 4.79 -0.91
CA ALA A 28 -10.59 5.41 -1.84
C ALA A 28 -12.05 5.38 -1.36
N LYS A 29 -12.47 4.32 -0.64
CA LYS A 29 -13.83 4.23 -0.08
C LYS A 29 -14.12 5.28 0.99
N ALA A 30 -13.08 5.77 1.66
CA ALA A 30 -13.19 6.75 2.73
C ALA A 30 -13.13 8.21 2.23
N ILE A 31 -12.79 8.45 0.95
CA ILE A 31 -12.65 9.81 0.40
C ILE A 31 -14.02 10.46 0.26
N LYS A 32 -14.25 11.52 1.06
CA LYS A 32 -15.45 12.36 1.03
C LYS A 32 -15.18 13.73 1.65
N PRO A 33 -16.02 14.76 1.39
CA PRO A 33 -15.88 16.06 2.03
C PRO A 33 -15.82 15.95 3.56
N GLY A 34 -14.92 16.73 4.17
CA GLY A 34 -14.72 16.75 5.62
C GLY A 34 -13.71 15.71 6.16
N VAL A 35 -13.20 14.80 5.34
CA VAL A 35 -12.12 13.88 5.73
C VAL A 35 -10.76 14.57 5.61
N THR A 36 -9.90 14.35 6.60
CA THR A 36 -8.51 14.84 6.59
C THR A 36 -7.57 13.81 5.99
N THR A 37 -6.46 14.26 5.42
CA THR A 37 -5.43 13.35 4.90
C THR A 37 -4.86 12.43 5.98
N LEU A 38 -4.77 12.90 7.23
CA LEU A 38 -4.33 12.09 8.36
C LEU A 38 -5.30 10.94 8.68
N GLN A 39 -6.61 11.11 8.44
CA GLN A 39 -7.57 10.02 8.59
C GLN A 39 -7.39 8.96 7.49
N LEU A 40 -7.12 9.40 6.25
CA LEU A 40 -6.83 8.49 5.13
C LEU A 40 -5.53 7.71 5.36
N ASP A 41 -4.51 8.40 5.89
CA ASP A 41 -3.21 7.82 6.24
C ASP A 41 -3.35 6.71 7.28
N LYS A 42 -4.11 6.96 8.35
CA LYS A 42 -4.43 5.92 9.36
C LYS A 42 -5.11 4.69 8.77
N ILE A 43 -6.07 4.89 7.86
CA ILE A 43 -6.75 3.77 7.18
C ILE A 43 -5.74 2.97 6.34
N ALA A 44 -4.82 3.66 5.66
CA ALA A 44 -3.78 3.01 4.88
C ALA A 44 -2.83 2.19 5.78
N GLU A 45 -2.36 2.79 6.88
CA GLU A 45 -1.46 2.16 7.84
C GLU A 45 -2.09 0.92 8.49
N GLU A 46 -3.32 1.04 8.99
CA GLU A 46 -4.07 -0.06 9.60
C GLU A 46 -4.22 -1.21 8.60
N TYR A 47 -4.66 -0.93 7.37
CA TYR A 47 -4.84 -1.95 6.35
C TYR A 47 -3.51 -2.64 5.98
N ILE A 48 -2.42 -1.90 5.81
CA ILE A 48 -1.10 -2.47 5.50
C ILE A 48 -0.65 -3.40 6.62
N ARG A 49 -0.81 -2.98 7.88
CA ARG A 49 -0.41 -3.77 9.06
C ARG A 49 -1.27 -5.03 9.21
N ASP A 50 -2.57 -4.96 8.91
CA ASP A 50 -3.48 -6.11 8.92
C ASP A 50 -3.09 -7.17 7.88
N GLN A 51 -2.41 -6.79 6.80
CA GLN A 51 -1.84 -7.72 5.83
C GLN A 51 -0.47 -8.27 6.25
N GLY A 52 0.01 -7.97 7.46
CA GLY A 52 1.34 -8.37 7.95
C GLY A 52 2.50 -7.64 7.28
N ALA A 53 2.22 -6.54 6.57
CA ALA A 53 3.22 -5.71 5.92
C ALA A 53 3.60 -4.50 6.78
N VAL A 54 4.70 -3.85 6.39
CA VAL A 54 5.18 -2.62 7.03
C VAL A 54 4.94 -1.45 6.08
N PRO A 55 4.33 -0.34 6.53
CA PRO A 55 4.19 0.87 5.73
C PRO A 55 5.56 1.37 5.25
N GLY A 56 5.67 1.61 3.94
CA GLY A 56 6.90 2.09 3.31
C GLY A 56 7.00 3.61 3.20
N PHE A 57 5.92 4.32 3.55
CA PHE A 57 5.78 5.76 3.52
C PHE A 57 4.79 6.18 4.62
#